data_AF-A0A8J7GRE4-F1
#
_entry.id   AF-A0A8J7GRE4-F1
#
_cell.length_a   1.000
_cell.length_b   1.000
_cell.length_c   1.000
_cell.angle_alpha   90.00
_cell.angle_beta   90.00
_cell.angle_gamma   90.00
#
_symmetry.space_group_name_H-M   'P 1'
#
loop_
_entity.id
_entity.type
_entity.pdbx_description
1 polymer ?
#
loop_
_entity_poly.entity_id
_entity_poly.type
_entity_poly.pdbx_seq_one_letter_code
_entity_poly.pdbx_strand_id
1 'polypeptide(L)'
;MKSRLRSVLVGLAAGVVAATSLTLSSASPAAAFGGETFGCRIAPGTIFTWSQYCNNSVPASTYNVAFQVFGSGSYTYSWSISGPYTSVITGCTSTSPACAVSVPGGMFDSEIYATVTYSQGGESATRSSVAILNAYCGSYLC
;
A
#
# COMPACT_ATOMS: atom_id res chain seq x y z
N MET A 1 63.51 -66.95 12.66
CA MET A 1 64.46 -65.86 12.98
C MET A 1 63.65 -64.58 13.23
N LYS A 2 63.88 -63.95 14.40
CA LYS A 2 63.78 -62.51 14.78
C LYS A 2 62.75 -61.64 14.01
N SER A 3 61.60 -61.22 14.58
CA SER A 3 61.36 -60.28 15.71
C SER A 3 61.58 -58.78 15.38
N ARG A 4 60.52 -58.00 15.71
CA ARG A 4 60.42 -56.55 15.98
C ARG A 4 60.18 -55.66 14.76
N LEU A 5 59.43 -54.55 14.82
CA LEU A 5 59.19 -53.64 15.94
C LEU A 5 57.91 -52.80 15.69
N ARG A 6 57.29 -52.39 16.79
CA ARG A 6 56.07 -51.58 16.92
C ARG A 6 56.26 -50.16 16.38
N SER A 7 55.16 -49.53 15.95
CA SER A 7 54.84 -48.15 16.34
C SER A 7 53.32 -47.94 16.39
N VAL A 8 52.84 -47.77 17.62
CA VAL A 8 51.51 -47.29 18.03
C VAL A 8 51.63 -45.77 18.22
N LEU A 9 50.63 -45.00 17.79
CA LEU A 9 50.25 -43.65 18.27
C LEU A 9 48.98 -43.28 17.47
N VAL A 10 47.77 -43.49 17.98
CA VAL A 10 47.01 -42.66 18.94
C VAL A 10 46.90 -41.20 18.50
N GLY A 11 45.68 -40.81 18.12
CA GLY A 11 45.27 -39.43 17.89
C GLY A 11 43.75 -39.33 17.89
N LEU A 12 43.16 -39.20 19.09
CA LEU A 12 41.78 -38.76 19.31
C LEU A 12 41.62 -37.28 18.89
N ALA A 13 40.58 -36.96 18.14
CA ALA A 13 39.86 -35.68 18.15
C ALA A 13 38.52 -35.90 17.42
N ALA A 14 37.35 -36.02 18.06
CA ALA A 14 36.58 -35.03 18.83
C ALA A 14 36.07 -33.84 17.97
N GLY A 15 34.74 -33.74 17.84
CA GLY A 15 34.00 -32.59 17.30
C GLY A 15 33.80 -32.65 15.78
N VAL A 16 32.62 -32.45 15.18
CA VAL A 16 31.48 -31.61 15.56
C VAL A 16 30.21 -32.23 14.96
N VAL A 17 29.17 -32.38 15.80
CA VAL A 17 27.79 -32.58 15.36
C VAL A 17 27.33 -31.25 14.75
N ALA A 18 27.34 -31.15 13.42
CA ALA A 18 26.62 -30.10 12.72
C ALA A 18 25.31 -30.72 12.22
N ALA A 19 24.34 -30.83 13.13
CA ALA A 19 22.96 -31.00 12.74
C ALA A 19 22.56 -29.74 11.97
N THR A 20 22.61 -29.82 10.65
CA THR A 20 22.03 -28.82 9.76
C THR A 20 20.53 -28.83 10.00
N SER A 21 20.08 -27.98 10.92
CA SER A 21 18.70 -27.56 11.00
C SER A 21 18.35 -26.95 9.64
N LEU A 22 17.75 -27.76 8.78
CA LEU A 22 16.99 -27.28 7.63
C LEU A 22 15.93 -26.35 8.19
N THR A 23 16.21 -25.05 8.21
CA THR A 23 15.17 -24.04 8.25
C THR A 23 14.35 -24.28 6.99
N LEU A 24 13.23 -24.99 7.13
CA LEU A 24 12.15 -24.93 6.16
C LEU A 24 11.73 -23.46 6.13
N SER A 25 12.33 -22.70 5.24
CA SER A 25 11.78 -21.45 4.77
C SER A 25 10.47 -21.84 4.11
N SER A 26 9.37 -21.76 4.87
CA SER A 26 8.03 -21.81 4.32
C SER A 26 7.98 -20.68 3.31
N ALA A 27 8.15 -21.02 2.02
CA ALA A 27 7.96 -20.10 0.94
C ALA A 27 6.50 -19.66 1.02
N SER A 28 6.27 -18.51 1.66
CA SER A 28 5.01 -17.79 1.58
C SER A 28 4.68 -17.69 0.08
N PRO A 29 3.42 -17.94 -0.31
CA PRO A 29 3.04 -17.83 -1.72
C PRO A 29 3.56 -16.48 -2.22
N ALA A 30 4.32 -16.51 -3.32
CA ALA A 30 4.94 -15.33 -3.91
C ALA A 30 3.86 -14.27 -4.12
N ALA A 31 3.77 -13.38 -3.16
CA ALA A 31 2.75 -12.36 -3.12
C ALA A 31 3.28 -11.28 -4.05
N ALA A 32 2.51 -10.96 -5.09
CA ALA A 32 2.93 -10.08 -6.18
C ALA A 32 2.96 -8.62 -5.72
N PHE A 33 3.84 -8.33 -4.77
CA PHE A 33 4.12 -7.00 -4.27
C PHE A 33 4.84 -6.18 -5.34
N GLY A 34 4.41 -4.93 -5.55
CA GLY A 34 5.05 -4.00 -6.49
C GLY A 34 4.33 -3.83 -7.83
N GLY A 35 3.21 -4.51 -8.05
CA GLY A 35 2.33 -4.31 -9.22
C GLY A 35 1.20 -3.31 -8.99
N GLU A 36 1.15 -2.66 -7.82
CA GLU A 36 -0.01 -1.87 -7.43
C GLU A 36 0.04 -0.44 -8.01
N THR A 37 -1.12 0.03 -8.46
CA THR A 37 -1.33 1.41 -8.90
C THR A 37 -2.13 2.17 -7.87
N PHE A 38 -1.80 3.43 -7.63
CA PHE A 38 -2.57 4.31 -6.77
C PHE A 38 -3.21 5.42 -7.59
N GLY A 39 -4.50 5.66 -7.39
CA GLY A 39 -5.23 6.67 -8.14
C GLY A 39 -6.35 7.29 -7.32
N CYS A 40 -6.96 8.32 -7.90
CA CYS A 40 -8.05 9.04 -7.25
C CYS A 40 -9.19 9.40 -8.21
N ARG A 41 -10.33 9.79 -7.63
CA ARG A 41 -11.54 10.16 -8.34
C ARG A 41 -12.31 11.21 -7.58
N ILE A 42 -12.89 12.15 -8.33
CA ILE A 42 -13.83 13.15 -7.81
C ILE A 42 -15.20 12.94 -8.45
N ALA A 43 -16.27 12.97 -7.67
CA ALA A 43 -17.64 12.87 -8.18
C ALA A 43 -18.60 13.84 -7.45
N PRO A 44 -19.49 14.55 -8.17
CA PRO A 44 -20.58 15.33 -7.58
C PRO A 44 -21.73 14.40 -7.17
N GLY A 45 -21.55 13.62 -6.09
CA GLY A 45 -22.53 12.62 -5.63
C GLY A 45 -21.95 11.22 -5.52
N THR A 46 -22.78 10.20 -5.68
CA THR A 46 -22.39 8.81 -5.40
C THR A 46 -21.34 8.29 -6.39
N ILE A 47 -20.31 7.62 -5.87
CA ILE A 47 -19.12 7.19 -6.62
C ILE A 47 -19.41 5.85 -7.32
N PHE A 48 -20.19 5.82 -8.41
CA PHE A 48 -20.65 4.53 -8.98
C PHE A 48 -20.10 4.08 -10.35
N THR A 49 -19.32 4.87 -11.09
CA THR A 49 -18.77 4.38 -12.38
C THR A 49 -17.38 4.94 -12.72
N TRP A 50 -16.38 4.06 -12.76
CA TRP A 50 -14.95 4.37 -12.88
C TRP A 50 -14.59 5.21 -14.13
N SER A 51 -14.00 6.38 -13.90
CA SER A 51 -13.21 7.13 -14.89
C SER A 51 -12.19 7.95 -14.10
N GLN A 52 -10.90 7.78 -14.41
CA GLN A 52 -9.79 8.35 -13.66
C GLN A 52 -9.66 9.84 -13.94
N TYR A 53 -10.27 10.69 -13.12
CA TYR A 53 -9.87 12.08 -13.06
C TYR A 53 -9.75 12.51 -11.60
N CYS A 54 -8.52 12.88 -11.24
CA CYS A 54 -8.19 13.53 -9.99
C CYS A 54 -8.59 15.01 -9.98
N ASN A 55 -9.43 15.43 -10.94
CA ASN A 55 -9.93 16.78 -11.10
C ASN A 55 -11.44 16.74 -11.29
N ASN A 56 -12.16 17.70 -10.73
CA ASN A 56 -13.59 17.90 -11.01
C ASN A 56 -13.80 18.55 -12.39
N SER A 57 -14.75 18.01 -13.16
CA SER A 57 -15.12 18.53 -14.49
C SER A 57 -16.49 19.21 -14.52
N VAL A 58 -17.19 19.23 -13.38
CA VAL A 58 -18.53 19.80 -13.25
C VAL A 58 -18.66 20.48 -11.88
N PRO A 59 -19.40 21.60 -11.79
CA PRO A 59 -19.64 22.30 -10.53
C PRO A 59 -20.55 21.49 -9.62
N ALA A 60 -20.22 21.46 -8.33
CA ALA A 60 -21.09 20.96 -7.27
C ALA A 60 -20.81 21.66 -5.94
N SER A 61 -21.82 21.72 -5.07
CA SER A 61 -21.67 22.21 -3.70
C SER A 61 -20.88 21.25 -2.81
N THR A 62 -20.80 19.98 -3.19
CA THR A 62 -20.09 18.93 -2.46
C THR A 62 -19.58 17.90 -3.44
N TYR A 63 -18.35 17.46 -3.23
CA TYR A 63 -17.71 16.40 -3.98
C TYR A 63 -17.36 15.26 -3.05
N ASN A 64 -17.47 14.04 -3.58
CA ASN A 64 -16.92 12.87 -2.95
C ASN A 64 -15.60 12.54 -3.65
N VAL A 65 -14.52 12.56 -2.88
CA VAL A 65 -13.17 12.24 -3.36
C VAL A 65 -12.81 10.86 -2.85
N ALA A 66 -12.53 9.92 -3.75
CA ALA A 66 -12.05 8.59 -3.41
C ALA A 66 -10.64 8.35 -3.91
N PHE A 67 -9.81 7.78 -3.07
CA PHE A 67 -8.48 7.28 -3.36
C PHE A 67 -8.49 5.77 -3.27
N GLN A 68 -7.78 5.08 -4.17
CA GLN A 68 -7.79 3.63 -4.18
C GLN A 68 -6.47 3.04 -4.69
N VAL A 69 -6.03 1.99 -4.02
CA VAL A 69 -4.95 1.10 -4.45
C VAL A 69 -5.55 -0.02 -5.32
N PHE A 70 -4.99 -0.20 -6.51
CA PHE A 70 -5.35 -1.24 -7.48
C PHE A 70 -4.25 -2.28 -7.53
N GLY A 71 -4.58 -3.53 -7.25
CA GLY A 71 -3.66 -4.66 -7.29
C GLY A 71 -4.39 -5.95 -6.92
N SER A 72 -3.80 -7.09 -7.21
CA SER A 72 -4.41 -8.41 -6.95
C SER A 72 -3.96 -9.05 -5.62
N GLY A 73 -3.27 -8.32 -4.75
CA GLY A 73 -2.80 -8.82 -3.46
C GLY A 73 -3.75 -8.52 -2.28
N SER A 74 -3.60 -9.30 -1.20
CA SER A 74 -4.18 -8.98 0.11
C SER A 74 -3.18 -8.16 0.92
N TYR A 75 -3.48 -6.89 1.13
CA TYR A 75 -2.61 -5.96 1.87
C TYR A 75 -3.31 -5.47 3.13
N THR A 76 -2.51 -5.03 4.09
CA THR A 76 -2.96 -4.11 5.14
C THR A 76 -2.64 -2.69 4.75
N TYR A 77 -3.54 -1.76 5.06
CA TYR A 77 -3.45 -0.36 4.64
C TYR A 77 -3.27 0.58 5.83
N SER A 78 -2.66 1.73 5.59
CA SER A 78 -2.60 2.85 6.52
C SER A 78 -2.79 4.12 5.72
N TRP A 79 -3.84 4.85 6.03
CA TRP A 79 -4.28 6.02 5.26
C TRP A 79 -3.96 7.30 6.02
N SER A 80 -3.42 8.28 5.30
CA SER A 80 -3.27 9.66 5.76
C SER A 80 -3.88 10.58 4.72
N ILE A 81 -4.94 11.29 5.10
CA ILE A 81 -5.63 12.26 4.25
C ILE A 81 -5.49 13.64 4.86
N SER A 82 -5.12 14.63 4.05
CA SER A 82 -5.04 16.03 4.45
C SER A 82 -5.66 16.94 3.37
N GLY A 83 -6.02 18.16 3.79
CA GLY A 83 -6.76 19.12 2.96
C GLY A 83 -8.16 19.41 3.51
N PRO A 84 -8.92 20.30 2.85
CA PRO A 84 -10.22 20.77 3.34
C PRO A 84 -11.35 19.75 3.10
N TYR A 85 -11.34 18.61 3.78
CA TYR A 85 -12.47 17.66 3.77
C TYR A 85 -13.35 17.82 5.02
N THR A 86 -14.65 17.52 4.90
CA THR A 86 -15.62 17.65 6.00
C THR A 86 -15.81 16.36 6.78
N SER A 87 -15.74 15.21 6.12
CA SER A 87 -15.90 13.90 6.77
C SER A 87 -15.32 12.77 5.93
N VAL A 88 -15.00 11.65 6.59
CA VAL A 88 -14.75 10.37 5.93
C VAL A 88 -16.11 9.75 5.59
N ILE A 89 -16.28 9.34 4.33
CA ILE A 89 -17.51 8.70 3.83
C ILE A 89 -17.43 7.20 4.07
N THR A 90 -16.34 6.57 3.61
CA THR A 90 -16.14 5.13 3.71
C THR A 90 -14.68 4.76 3.47
N GLY A 91 -14.33 3.54 3.84
CA GLY A 91 -12.97 3.02 3.73
C GLY A 91 -12.03 3.69 4.71
N CYS A 92 -10.80 3.97 4.28
CA CYS A 92 -9.73 4.54 5.12
C CYS A 92 -9.34 3.66 6.31
N THR A 93 -9.67 2.37 6.27
CA THR A 93 -9.32 1.38 7.30
C THR A 93 -8.11 0.56 6.89
N SER A 94 -7.59 -0.24 7.82
CA SER A 94 -6.47 -1.14 7.55
C SER A 94 -6.80 -2.32 6.63
N THR A 95 -8.07 -2.54 6.33
CA THR A 95 -8.55 -3.63 5.47
C THR A 95 -9.15 -3.12 4.17
N SER A 96 -9.28 -1.80 4.00
CA SER A 96 -9.89 -1.19 2.82
C SER A 96 -8.83 -0.70 1.84
N PRO A 97 -8.83 -1.18 0.58
CA PRO A 97 -7.96 -0.67 -0.48
C PRO A 97 -8.37 0.73 -0.95
N ALA A 98 -9.49 1.26 -0.45
CA ALA A 98 -9.99 2.58 -0.79
C ALA A 98 -10.22 3.45 0.45
N CYS A 99 -10.15 4.76 0.25
CA CYS A 99 -10.47 5.78 1.22
C CYS A 99 -11.24 6.91 0.55
N ALA A 100 -12.44 7.22 1.02
CA ALA A 100 -13.30 8.23 0.45
C ALA A 100 -13.69 9.30 1.48
N VAL A 101 -13.60 10.56 1.07
CA VAL A 101 -13.90 11.74 1.89
C VAL A 101 -14.87 12.67 1.17
N SER A 102 -15.67 13.40 1.95
CA SER A 102 -16.55 14.46 1.47
C SER A 102 -15.81 15.79 1.53
N VAL A 103 -15.89 16.57 0.45
CA VAL A 103 -15.18 17.83 0.28
C VAL A 103 -16.17 18.90 -0.15
N PRO A 104 -16.23 20.06 0.49
CA PRO A 104 -17.08 21.15 0.06
C PRO A 104 -16.59 21.69 -1.28
N GLY A 105 -17.52 21.99 -2.19
CA GLY A 105 -17.23 22.83 -3.33
C GLY A 105 -17.05 24.29 -2.88
N GLY A 106 -16.29 25.06 -3.65
CA GLY A 106 -15.98 26.44 -3.29
C GLY A 106 -15.67 27.33 -4.49
N MET A 107 -15.47 28.61 -4.19
CA MET A 107 -15.04 29.64 -5.14
C MET A 107 -13.51 29.69 -5.31
N PHE A 108 -12.77 28.80 -4.63
CA PHE A 108 -11.32 28.70 -4.69
C PHE A 108 -10.90 27.27 -4.94
N ASP A 109 -9.77 27.12 -5.62
CA ASP A 109 -9.17 25.81 -5.83
C ASP A 109 -8.81 25.18 -4.49
N SER A 110 -8.97 23.88 -4.40
CA SER A 110 -8.67 23.12 -3.19
C SER A 110 -8.01 21.80 -3.55
N GLU A 111 -7.10 21.36 -2.70
CA GLU A 111 -6.36 20.12 -2.93
C GLU A 111 -6.53 19.18 -1.74
N ILE A 112 -6.86 17.92 -2.05
CA ILE A 112 -6.88 16.83 -1.07
C ILE A 112 -5.69 15.93 -1.36
N TYR A 113 -4.83 15.80 -0.36
CA TYR A 113 -3.66 14.95 -0.40
C TYR A 113 -3.98 13.63 0.28
N ALA A 114 -3.73 12.53 -0.41
CA ALA A 114 -3.81 11.20 0.17
C ALA A 114 -2.46 10.52 0.09
N THR A 115 -2.04 9.95 1.21
CA THR A 115 -0.92 9.02 1.28
C THR A 115 -1.43 7.70 1.83
N VAL A 116 -1.08 6.62 1.16
CA VAL A 116 -1.37 5.26 1.60
C VAL A 116 -0.07 4.49 1.72
N THR A 117 0.11 3.85 2.87
CA THR A 117 1.11 2.80 3.05
C THR A 117 0.38 1.47 3.05
N TYR A 118 0.77 0.57 2.15
CA TYR A 118 0.22 -0.79 2.10
C TYR A 118 1.34 -1.81 2.27
N SER A 119 1.02 -2.91 2.95
CA SER A 119 2.01 -3.92 3.33
C SER A 119 1.49 -5.34 3.18
N GLN A 120 2.40 -6.25 2.84
CA GLN A 120 2.12 -7.67 2.62
C GLN A 120 3.40 -8.47 2.85
N GLY A 121 3.32 -9.57 3.62
CA GLY A 121 4.44 -10.49 3.78
C GLY A 121 5.73 -9.89 4.38
N GLY A 122 5.64 -8.77 5.09
CA GLY A 122 6.79 -8.04 5.64
C GLY A 122 7.35 -6.94 4.72
N GLU A 123 6.87 -6.82 3.49
CA GLU A 123 7.17 -5.71 2.58
C GLU A 123 6.15 -4.58 2.75
N SER A 124 6.56 -3.34 2.49
CA SER A 124 5.71 -2.15 2.60
C SER A 124 6.06 -1.12 1.53
N ALA A 125 5.06 -0.45 0.98
CA ALA A 125 5.21 0.60 -0.01
C ALA A 125 4.28 1.76 0.33
N THR A 126 4.77 2.96 0.07
CA THR A 126 4.00 4.19 0.25
C THR A 126 3.78 4.85 -1.10
N ARG A 127 2.56 5.32 -1.32
CA ARG A 127 2.14 6.06 -2.50
C ARG A 127 1.32 7.27 -2.09
N SER A 128 1.42 8.33 -2.87
CA SER A 128 0.68 9.56 -2.65
C SER A 128 -0.02 10.00 -3.94
N SER A 129 -1.15 10.66 -3.79
CA SER A 129 -1.97 11.21 -4.87
C SER A 129 -2.63 12.49 -4.38
N VAL A 130 -2.86 13.41 -5.32
CA VAL A 130 -3.55 14.68 -5.05
C VAL A 130 -4.83 14.71 -5.88
N ALA A 131 -5.93 15.08 -5.24
CA ALA A 131 -7.18 15.40 -5.91
C ALA A 131 -7.35 16.93 -5.91
N ILE A 132 -7.47 17.52 -7.09
CA ILE A 132 -7.61 18.96 -7.28
C ILE A 132 -9.07 19.27 -7.57
N LEU A 133 -9.67 20.07 -6.70
CA LEU A 133 -10.99 20.63 -6.90
C LEU A 133 -10.81 22.04 -7.44
N ASN A 134 -10.99 22.19 -8.74
CA ASN A 134 -11.04 23.49 -9.39
C ASN A 134 -12.28 24.26 -8.93
N ALA A 135 -12.10 25.55 -8.73
CA ALA A 135 -13.16 26.51 -8.43
C ALA A 135 -14.14 26.62 -9.60
N TYR A 136 -15.42 26.76 -9.29
CA TYR A 136 -16.45 27.07 -10.28
C TYR A 136 -17.23 28.33 -9.91
N CYS A 137 -17.34 29.23 -10.88
CA CYS A 137 -18.06 30.49 -10.81
C CYS A 137 -19.38 30.32 -11.58
N GLY A 138 -20.33 29.59 -10.98
CA GLY A 138 -21.55 29.15 -11.65
C GLY A 138 -21.30 27.88 -12.46
N SER A 139 -21.45 27.94 -13.79
CA SER A 139 -21.24 26.79 -14.69
C SER A 139 -19.86 26.74 -15.36
N TYR A 140 -18.96 27.68 -15.04
CA TYR A 140 -17.63 27.80 -15.63
C TYR A 140 -16.56 27.76 -14.54
N LEU A 141 -15.34 27.36 -14.93
CA LEU A 141 -14.17 27.47 -14.06
C LEU A 141 -13.93 28.93 -13.70
N CYS A 142 -13.60 29.18 -12.44
CA CYS A 142 -12.86 30.37 -12.07
C CYS A 142 -11.37 30.12 -12.45
#